data_AF-A0A4Z0QX41-F1
#
_entry.id   AF-A0A4Z0QX41-F1
#
_cell.length_a   1.000
_cell.length_b   1.000
_cell.length_c   1.000
_cell.angle_alpha   90.00
_cell.angle_beta   90.00
_cell.angle_gamma   90.00
#
_symmetry.space_group_name_H-M   'P 1'
#
loop_
_entity.id
_entity.type
_entity.pdbx_description
1 polymer ?
#
loop_
_entity_poly.entity_id
_entity_poly.type
_entity_poly.pdbx_seq_one_letter_code
_entity_poly.pdbx_strand_id
1 'polypeptide(L)'
;MLEMDQQGIGSDDELLLEIQGCVKQCKPKWVFCPCPKGGQGLIEDSLFIVRKHKIFWVVQLCNTGAIAFREVSPQFMEIFSEVIVGATRIFVEFDRCHRINEWITIQDKDCCLDKIPKNVCKDNFCHADF
;
A
#
# COMPACT_ATOMS: atom_id res chain seq x y z
N MET A 1 -37.49 4.45 -28.79
CA MET A 1 -36.46 5.50 -28.77
C MET A 1 -36.36 5.97 -27.33
N LEU A 2 -35.42 5.40 -26.58
CA LEU A 2 -34.97 5.86 -25.26
C LEU A 2 -33.47 5.55 -25.24
N GLU A 3 -32.68 6.62 -25.33
CA GLU A 3 -31.23 6.65 -25.32
C GLU A 3 -30.71 6.33 -23.91
N MET A 4 -29.74 5.42 -23.84
CA MET A 4 -28.37 5.65 -23.35
C MET A 4 -28.24 6.00 -21.86
N ASP A 5 -27.77 5.01 -21.11
CA ASP A 5 -26.73 5.19 -20.09
C ASP A 5 -25.80 3.96 -20.12
N GLN A 6 -24.88 3.96 -21.07
CA GLN A 6 -23.68 3.12 -21.05
C GLN A 6 -22.49 4.03 -20.71
N GLN A 7 -22.33 4.37 -19.43
CA GLN A 7 -21.11 4.99 -18.92
C GLN A 7 -20.36 3.98 -18.04
N GLY A 8 -19.15 3.61 -18.48
CA GLY A 8 -18.05 3.43 -17.53
C GLY A 8 -17.51 2.02 -17.24
N ILE A 9 -17.68 1.03 -18.12
CA ILE A 9 -16.86 -0.21 -18.04
C ILE A 9 -15.65 -0.05 -18.96
N GLY A 10 -14.72 0.83 -18.60
CA GLY A 10 -13.33 0.54 -18.95
C GLY A 10 -12.94 -0.64 -18.07
N SER A 11 -12.79 -1.83 -18.65
CA SER A 11 -12.61 -3.04 -17.87
C SER A 11 -11.38 -2.92 -16.96
N ASP A 12 -11.39 -3.55 -15.79
CA ASP A 12 -10.25 -3.53 -14.85
C ASP A 12 -8.91 -3.88 -15.54
N ASP A 13 -8.97 -4.67 -16.61
CA ASP A 13 -7.87 -5.04 -17.48
C ASP A 13 -7.26 -3.83 -18.24
N GLU A 14 -8.08 -2.90 -18.73
CA GLU A 14 -7.60 -1.70 -19.44
C GLU A 14 -6.80 -0.79 -18.51
N LEU A 15 -7.29 -0.58 -17.28
CA LEU A 15 -6.58 0.22 -16.29
C LEU A 15 -5.25 -0.43 -15.90
N LEU A 16 -5.25 -1.75 -15.69
CA LEU A 16 -4.03 -2.49 -15.40
C LEU A 16 -3.01 -2.34 -16.54
N LEU A 17 -3.44 -2.47 -17.80
CA LEU A 17 -2.58 -2.26 -18.97
C LEU A 17 -2.03 -0.82 -19.06
N GLU A 18 -2.85 0.18 -18.74
CA GLU A 18 -2.42 1.59 -18.71
C GLU A 18 -1.33 1.81 -17.65
N ILE A 19 -1.53 1.30 -16.43
CA ILE A 19 -0.54 1.36 -15.34
C ILE A 19 0.74 0.62 -15.74
N GLN A 20 0.63 -0.58 -16.34
CA GLN A 20 1.77 -1.33 -16.85
C GLN A 20 2.59 -0.53 -17.87
N GLY A 21 1.91 0.13 -18.81
CA GLY A 21 2.56 0.97 -19.81
C GLY A 21 3.35 2.12 -19.17
N CYS A 22 2.76 2.78 -18.17
CA CYS A 22 3.40 3.88 -17.46
C CYS A 22 4.60 3.39 -16.61
N VAL A 23 4.46 2.28 -15.89
CA VAL A 23 5.57 1.69 -15.10
C VAL A 23 6.74 1.31 -16.01
N LYS A 24 6.49 0.70 -17.18
CA LYS A 24 7.57 0.32 -18.12
C LYS A 24 8.39 1.52 -18.59
N GLN A 25 7.79 2.71 -18.69
CA GLN A 25 8.49 3.94 -19.09
C GLN A 25 9.40 4.46 -17.96
N CYS A 26 8.94 4.40 -16.70
CA CYS A 26 9.66 4.98 -15.56
C CYS A 26 10.61 4.01 -14.86
N LYS A 27 10.24 2.73 -14.81
CA LYS A 27 10.94 1.64 -14.12
C LYS A 27 10.98 0.41 -15.04
N PRO A 28 11.78 0.42 -16.13
CA PRO A 28 11.80 -0.65 -17.13
C PRO A 28 12.26 -2.02 -16.60
N LYS A 29 12.87 -2.05 -15.41
CA LYS A 29 13.29 -3.29 -14.72
C LYS A 29 12.15 -3.98 -13.98
N TRP A 30 11.03 -3.30 -13.74
CA TRP A 30 9.87 -3.87 -13.08
C TRP A 30 9.14 -4.82 -14.02
N VAL A 31 9.02 -6.08 -13.60
CA VAL A 31 8.36 -7.12 -14.39
C VAL A 31 6.98 -7.38 -13.78
N PHE A 32 5.93 -7.20 -14.58
CA PHE A 32 4.58 -7.57 -14.18
C PHE A 32 4.41 -9.08 -14.28
N CYS A 33 4.40 -9.75 -13.13
CA CYS A 33 4.07 -11.16 -13.00
C CYS A 33 2.55 -11.32 -12.85
N PRO A 34 1.87 -12.17 -13.64
CA PRO A 34 0.46 -12.45 -13.45
C PRO A 34 0.16 -13.05 -12.07
N CYS A 35 -0.80 -12.47 -11.35
CA CYS A 35 -1.21 -12.94 -10.02
C CYS A 35 -2.70 -13.34 -10.03
N PRO A 36 -3.07 -14.52 -10.54
CA PRO A 36 -4.48 -14.89 -10.77
C PRO A 36 -5.33 -15.01 -9.49
N LYS A 37 -4.69 -15.11 -8.33
CA LYS A 37 -5.34 -15.16 -7.01
C LYS A 37 -5.13 -13.88 -6.20
N GLY A 38 -4.55 -12.84 -6.79
CA GLY A 38 -3.99 -11.73 -6.03
C GLY A 38 -2.74 -12.14 -5.26
N GLY A 39 -2.42 -11.38 -4.22
CA GLY A 39 -1.26 -11.66 -3.39
C GLY A 39 -1.11 -10.67 -2.24
N GLN A 40 -0.03 -10.84 -1.49
CA GLN A 40 0.30 -9.99 -0.36
C GLN A 40 1.82 -9.96 -0.15
N GLY A 41 2.32 -8.89 0.46
CA GLY A 41 3.74 -8.79 0.79
C GLY A 41 4.18 -7.40 1.21
N LEU A 42 5.48 -7.30 1.50
CA LEU A 42 6.13 -6.04 1.82
C LEU A 42 6.50 -5.27 0.56
N ILE A 43 6.34 -3.96 0.59
CA ILE A 43 6.76 -3.06 -0.49
C ILE A 43 8.29 -2.97 -0.52
N GLU A 44 8.86 -3.19 -1.71
CA GLU A 44 10.28 -2.96 -2.03
C GLU A 44 10.51 -1.53 -2.54
N ASP A 45 9.67 -1.09 -3.47
CA ASP A 45 9.78 0.22 -4.13
C ASP A 45 8.37 0.69 -4.54
N SER A 46 8.18 2.01 -4.69
CA SER A 46 6.88 2.58 -5.07
C SER A 46 7.02 3.84 -5.91
N LEU A 47 5.96 4.17 -6.65
CA LEU A 47 5.86 5.39 -7.43
C LEU A 47 4.41 5.87 -7.50
N PHE A 48 4.24 7.13 -7.90
CA PHE A 48 2.93 7.71 -8.18
C PHE A 48 2.76 7.99 -9.66
N ILE A 49 1.60 7.62 -10.21
CA ILE A 49 1.21 7.89 -11.59
C ILE A 49 0.00 8.81 -11.57
N VAL A 50 0.12 9.96 -12.23
CA VAL A 50 -1.00 10.89 -12.39
C VAL A 50 -1.55 10.77 -13.81
N ARG A 51 -2.79 10.31 -13.95
CA ARG A 51 -3.47 10.14 -15.24
C ARG A 51 -4.95 10.45 -15.12
N LYS A 52 -5.49 11.15 -16.12
CA LYS A 52 -6.94 11.47 -16.22
C LYS A 52 -7.51 12.05 -14.91
N HIS A 53 -6.79 12.96 -14.28
CA HIS A 53 -7.14 13.59 -12.98
C HIS A 53 -7.18 12.65 -11.77
N LYS A 54 -6.67 11.42 -11.91
CA LYS A 54 -6.52 10.44 -10.83
C LYS A 54 -5.05 10.25 -10.50
N ILE A 55 -4.78 9.89 -9.24
CA ILE A 55 -3.45 9.55 -8.74
C ILE A 55 -3.47 8.07 -8.40
N PHE A 56 -2.47 7.34 -8.89
CA PHE A 56 -2.29 5.93 -8.60
C PHE A 56 -1.00 5.73 -7.83
N TRP A 57 -1.10 5.14 -6.65
CA TRP A 57 0.03 4.62 -5.93
C TRP A 57 0.34 3.22 -6.45
N VAL A 58 1.52 3.02 -7.00
CA VAL A 58 1.95 1.76 -7.60
C VAL A 58 3.17 1.24 -6.85
N VAL A 59 3.13 -0.02 -6.47
CA VAL A 59 4.12 -0.64 -5.57
C VAL A 59 4.65 -1.92 -6.19
N GLN A 60 5.93 -2.20 -5.95
CA GLN A 60 6.55 -3.49 -6.23
C GLN A 60 6.77 -4.22 -4.90
N LEU A 61 6.44 -5.51 -4.85
CA LEU A 61 6.64 -6.34 -3.66
C LEU A 61 8.01 -7.01 -3.62
N CYS A 62 8.59 -7.05 -2.42
CA CYS A 62 9.80 -7.81 -2.11
C CYS A 62 9.62 -9.29 -2.51
N ASN A 63 10.71 -9.91 -2.94
CA ASN A 63 10.86 -11.35 -3.25
C ASN A 63 10.04 -11.88 -4.41
N THR A 64 8.83 -11.36 -4.64
CA THR A 64 7.94 -11.78 -5.72
C THR A 64 8.07 -10.89 -6.96
N GLY A 65 8.51 -9.64 -6.77
CA GLY A 65 8.50 -8.61 -7.81
C GLY A 65 7.09 -8.26 -8.30
N ALA A 66 6.04 -8.77 -7.64
CA ALA A 66 4.66 -8.53 -8.01
C ALA A 66 4.34 -7.05 -7.86
N ILE A 67 3.57 -6.52 -8.82
CA ILE A 67 3.22 -5.10 -8.84
C ILE A 67 1.75 -4.96 -8.47
N ALA A 68 1.43 -4.07 -7.56
CA ALA A 68 0.06 -3.76 -7.18
C ALA A 68 -0.16 -2.25 -7.24
N PHE A 69 -1.42 -1.81 -7.33
CA PHE A 69 -1.74 -0.40 -7.39
C PHE A 69 -3.02 -0.05 -6.66
N ARG A 70 -3.14 1.21 -6.25
CA ARG A 70 -4.34 1.80 -5.65
C ARG A 70 -4.59 3.17 -6.24
N GLU A 71 -5.84 3.46 -6.60
CA GLU A 71 -6.25 4.86 -6.80
C GLU A 71 -6.29 5.56 -5.45
N VAL A 72 -5.59 6.68 -5.34
CA VAL A 72 -5.43 7.43 -4.09
C VAL A 72 -5.90 8.87 -4.27
N SER A 73 -6.43 9.46 -3.21
CA SER A 73 -6.85 10.85 -3.20
C SER A 73 -5.66 11.78 -2.93
N PRO A 74 -5.79 13.09 -3.20
CA PRO A 74 -4.79 14.06 -2.74
C PRO A 74 -4.56 14.01 -1.23
N GLN A 75 -5.59 13.78 -0.42
CA GLN A 75 -5.45 13.65 1.04
C GLN A 75 -4.61 12.42 1.43
N PHE A 76 -4.65 11.34 0.64
CA PHE A 76 -3.77 10.20 0.88
C PHE A 76 -2.29 10.58 0.72
N MET A 77 -1.95 11.54 -0.15
CA MET A 77 -0.57 12.00 -0.31
C MET A 77 -0.03 12.68 0.95
N GLU A 78 -0.90 13.38 1.69
CA GLU A 78 -0.55 13.97 2.99
C GLU A 78 -0.22 12.85 3.99
N ILE A 79 -1.10 11.85 4.12
CA ILE A 79 -0.85 10.65 4.95
C ILE A 79 0.43 9.93 4.53
N PHE A 80 0.66 9.80 3.22
CA PHE A 80 1.85 9.15 2.69
C PHE A 80 3.12 9.86 3.16
N SER A 81 3.14 11.19 3.11
CA SER A 81 4.31 11.98 3.52
C SER A 81 4.64 11.84 5.00
N GLU A 82 3.64 11.68 5.87
CA GLU A 82 3.84 11.59 7.32
C GLU A 82 4.05 10.16 7.81
N VAL A 83 3.25 9.22 7.30
CA VAL A 83 3.15 7.86 7.85
C VAL A 83 3.96 6.86 7.03
N ILE A 84 3.91 6.97 5.70
CA ILE A 84 4.52 5.97 4.80
C ILE A 84 6.02 6.24 4.64
N VAL A 85 6.44 7.49 4.44
CA VAL A 85 7.87 7.82 4.35
C VAL A 85 8.62 7.50 5.64
N GLY A 86 7.95 7.64 6.79
CA GLY A 86 8.52 7.32 8.10
C GLY A 86 8.38 5.86 8.53
N ALA A 87 7.64 5.02 7.79
CA ALA A 87 7.46 3.62 8.15
C ALA A 87 8.71 2.81 7.82
N THR A 88 9.14 1.93 8.74
CA THR A 88 10.24 1.00 8.45
C THR A 88 9.86 0.08 7.29
N ARG A 89 8.62 -0.40 7.29
CA ARG A 89 8.09 -1.32 6.28
C ARG A 89 6.60 -1.12 6.08
N ILE A 90 6.12 -1.44 4.88
CA ILE A 90 4.68 -1.41 4.55
C ILE A 90 4.30 -2.73 3.94
N PHE A 91 3.22 -3.30 4.46
CA PHE A 91 2.61 -4.51 3.95
C PHE A 91 1.34 -4.17 3.17
N VAL A 92 1.10 -4.86 2.07
CA VAL A 92 -0.12 -4.71 1.27
C VAL A 92 -0.72 -6.07 0.92
N GLU A 93 -2.03 -6.09 0.78
CA GLU A 93 -2.79 -7.15 0.12
C GLU A 93 -3.42 -6.60 -1.16
N PHE A 94 -3.52 -7.42 -2.21
CA PHE A 94 -4.11 -7.03 -3.47
C PHE A 94 -4.89 -8.16 -4.13
N ASP A 95 -5.89 -7.79 -4.94
CA ASP A 95 -6.77 -8.72 -5.63
C ASP A 95 -6.17 -9.25 -6.96
N ARG A 96 -6.92 -10.11 -7.66
CA ARG A 96 -6.51 -10.66 -8.97
C ARG A 96 -6.29 -9.61 -10.06
N CYS A 97 -6.86 -8.41 -9.90
CA CYS A 97 -6.70 -7.27 -10.81
C CYS A 97 -5.52 -6.38 -10.40
N HIS A 98 -4.68 -6.85 -9.46
CA HIS A 98 -3.54 -6.11 -8.92
C HIS A 98 -3.96 -4.86 -8.12
N ARG A 99 -5.21 -4.76 -7.67
CA ARG A 99 -5.71 -3.62 -6.88
C ARG A 99 -5.47 -3.87 -5.40
N ILE A 100 -4.82 -2.91 -4.75
CA ILE A 100 -4.56 -2.96 -3.31
C ILE A 100 -5.86 -2.69 -2.55
N ASN A 101 -6.40 -3.72 -1.92
CA ASN A 101 -7.58 -3.62 -1.05
C ASN A 101 -7.17 -3.14 0.36
N GLU A 102 -6.06 -3.65 0.90
CA GLU A 102 -5.58 -3.37 2.25
C GLU A 102 -4.08 -3.04 2.29
N TRP A 103 -3.70 -2.18 3.23
CA TRP A 103 -2.30 -1.85 3.50
C TRP A 103 -2.09 -1.48 4.97
N ILE A 104 -0.93 -1.83 5.52
CA ILE A 104 -0.58 -1.65 6.92
C ILE A 104 0.88 -1.16 7.01
N THR A 105 1.13 -0.15 7.84
CA THR A 105 2.49 0.28 8.18
C THR A 105 3.01 -0.49 9.38
N ILE A 106 4.22 -1.02 9.26
CA ILE A 106 4.94 -1.67 10.36
C ILE A 106 5.89 -0.63 10.92
N GLN A 107 5.66 -0.26 12.17
CA GLN A 107 6.50 0.66 12.92
C GLN A 107 7.23 -0.12 14.01
N ASP A 108 8.55 -0.03 14.04
CA ASP A 108 9.33 -0.55 15.16
C ASP A 108 9.08 0.36 16.36
N LYS A 109 8.24 -0.10 17.29
CA LYS A 109 8.10 0.54 18.59
C LYS A 109 9.21 0.00 19.48
N ASP A 110 10.36 0.64 19.43
CA ASP A 110 11.31 0.53 20.52
C ASP A 110 10.62 1.13 21.75
N CYS A 111 10.03 0.27 22.59
CA CYS A 111 9.73 0.67 23.95
C CYS A 111 11.05 1.17 24.50
N CYS A 112 11.14 2.47 24.78
CA CYS A 112 12.21 2.99 25.60
C CYS A 112 12.21 2.07 26.82
N LEU A 113 13.29 1.31 27.02
CA LEU A 113 13.64 0.89 28.37
C LEU A 113 13.94 2.22 29.04
N ASP A 114 12.87 2.88 29.49
CA ASP A 114 12.94 3.96 30.46
C ASP A 114 13.97 3.47 31.44
N LYS A 115 15.03 4.26 31.57
CA LYS A 115 15.97 4.10 32.68
C LYS A 115 15.08 4.04 33.90
N ILE A 116 14.79 2.83 34.38
CA ILE A 116 13.97 2.62 35.57
C ILE A 116 14.64 3.53 36.58
N PRO A 117 13.98 4.59 37.09
CA PRO A 117 14.56 5.34 38.16
C PRO A 117 14.73 4.31 39.26
N LYS A 118 15.98 3.92 39.55
CA LYS A 118 16.30 3.11 40.72
C LYS A 118 15.97 4.01 41.90
N ASN A 119 14.71 4.01 42.30
CA ASN A 119 14.20 4.28 43.64
C ASN A 119 12.67 4.42 43.61
N VAL A 120 12.01 3.40 44.18
CA VAL A 120 10.76 3.51 44.97
C VAL A 120 9.50 3.87 44.13
N CYS A 121 8.50 3.01 44.01
CA CYS A 121 7.66 2.60 45.12
C CYS A 121 6.99 1.24 44.90
N LYS A 122 6.83 0.53 46.02
CA LYS A 122 6.15 -0.76 46.14
C LYS A 122 4.65 -0.65 45.88
N ASP A 123 4.14 -1.80 45.45
CA ASP A 123 2.78 -2.33 45.62
C ASP A 123 1.65 -1.85 44.70
N ASN A 124 1.13 -2.88 44.00
CA ASN A 124 -0.22 -3.09 43.50
C ASN A 124 -0.71 -2.19 42.37
N PHE A 125 -0.77 -2.72 41.13
CA PHE A 125 -1.98 -2.58 40.32
C PHE A 125 -2.11 -3.75 39.31
N CYS A 126 -3.14 -4.55 39.58
CA CYS A 126 -4.01 -5.33 38.70
C CYS A 126 -3.43 -6.37 37.72
N HIS A 127 -3.64 -7.63 38.10
CA HIS A 127 -3.99 -8.70 37.17
C HIS A 127 -5.09 -8.24 36.21
N ALA A 128 -4.86 -8.41 34.91
CA ALA A 128 -5.92 -8.53 33.92
C ALA A 128 -5.94 -9.99 33.50
N ASP A 129 -6.97 -10.71 33.97
CA ASP A 129 -7.32 -12.05 33.51
C ASP A 129 -7.81 -11.98 32.05
N PHE A 130 -7.47 -13.00 31.26
CA PHE A 130 -8.01 -13.27 29.93
C PHE A 130 -9.42 -13.86 30.00
#